data_AF-A0A3B9GCF5-F1
#
_entry.id   AF-A0A3B9GCF5-F1
#
_cell.length_a   1.000
_cell.length_b   1.000
_cell.length_c   1.000
_cell.angle_alpha   90.00
_cell.angle_beta   90.00
_cell.angle_gamma   90.00
#
_symmetry.space_group_name_H-M   'P 1'
#
loop_
_entity.id
_entity.type
_entity.pdbx_description
1 polymer ?
#
loop_
_entity_poly.entity_id
_entity_poly.type
_entity_poly.pdbx_seq_one_letter_code
_entity_poly.pdbx_strand_id
1 'polypeptide(L)' 'GFTVLFGLLALIGLPRWNHPIFASKQFKRVTDDKFFIAIEARDAKFSAESTKSLLTEIGGDNIELVEDDSE' A
#
# COMPACT_ATOMS: atom_id res chain seq x y z
N GLY A 1 -19.85 13.28 -18.65
CA GLY A 1 -19.43 14.00 -17.43
C GLY A 1 -19.48 13.08 -16.23
N PHE A 2 -20.63 13.01 -15.56
CA PHE A 2 -20.79 12.23 -14.32
C PHE A 2 -20.53 10.73 -14.46
N THR A 3 -20.93 10.11 -15.57
CA THR A 3 -20.70 8.67 -15.81
C THR A 3 -19.21 8.30 -15.82
N VAL A 4 -18.35 9.19 -16.35
CA VAL A 4 -16.90 8.98 -16.35
C VAL A 4 -16.33 9.11 -14.94
N LEU A 5 -16.75 10.13 -14.19
CA LEU A 5 -16.31 10.34 -12.82
C LEU A 5 -16.65 9.13 -11.93
N PHE A 6 -17.93 8.76 -11.86
CA PHE A 6 -18.37 7.66 -10.99
C PHE A 6 -17.91 6.30 -11.49
N GLY A 7 -17.80 6.11 -12.81
CA GLY A 7 -17.23 4.90 -13.40
C GLY A 7 -15.77 4.69 -12.99
N LEU A 8 -14.94 5.73 -13.09
CA LEU A 8 -13.54 5.66 -12.67
C LEU A 8 -13.41 5.39 -11.18
N LEU A 9 -14.15 6.11 -10.33
CA LEU A 9 -14.11 5.92 -8.88
C LEU A 9 -14.45 4.48 -8.48
N ALA A 10 -15.49 3.89 -9.08
CA ALA A 10 -15.85 2.50 -8.84
C ALA A 10 -14.73 1.52 -9.27
N LEU A 11 -14.09 1.76 -10.43
CA LEU A 11 -13.00 0.91 -10.94
C LEU A 11 -11.75 0.94 -10.06
N ILE A 12 -11.41 2.09 -9.49
CA ILE A 12 -10.25 2.23 -8.60
C ILE A 12 -10.59 1.99 -7.12
N GLY A 13 -11.83 1.57 -6.82
CA GLY A 13 -12.26 1.21 -5.48
C GLY A 13 -12.39 2.39 -4.51
N LEU A 14 -12.83 3.56 -5.00
CA LEU A 14 -13.09 4.75 -4.18
C LEU A 14 -14.59 5.05 -4.02
N PRO A 15 -15.02 5.63 -2.89
CA PRO A 15 -14.20 6.15 -1.78
C PRO A 15 -13.74 5.04 -0.81
N ARG A 16 -12.45 5.05 -0.46
CA ARG A 16 -11.85 4.18 0.57
C ARG A 16 -11.28 5.05 1.68
N TRP A 17 -12.05 5.22 2.73
CA TRP A 17 -11.71 6.12 3.84
C TRP A 17 -10.57 5.61 4.71
N ASN A 18 -10.49 4.29 4.89
CA ASN A 18 -9.39 3.63 5.60
C ASN A 18 -8.73 2.56 4.72
N HIS A 19 -7.41 2.64 4.62
CA HIS A 19 -6.57 1.63 3.99
C HIS A 19 -5.43 1.33 4.98
N PRO A 20 -5.10 0.05 5.26
CA PRO A 20 -4.07 -0.33 6.24
C PRO A 20 -2.75 0.45 6.10
N ILE A 21 -2.32 0.72 4.87
CA ILE A 21 -1.11 1.49 4.55
C ILE A 21 -1.08 2.90 5.17
N PHE A 22 -2.22 3.47 5.55
CA PHE A 22 -2.29 4.77 6.23
C PHE A 22 -1.76 4.73 7.67
N ALA A 23 -1.64 3.55 8.29
CA ALA A 23 -0.99 3.39 9.59
C ALA A 23 0.53 3.65 9.54
N SER A 24 1.13 3.53 8.35
CA SER A 24 2.54 3.86 8.13
C SER A 24 2.80 5.36 8.34
N LYS A 25 3.79 5.67 9.17
CA LYS A 25 4.30 7.03 9.32
C LYS A 25 5.01 7.54 8.06
N GLN A 26 5.61 6.63 7.28
CA GLN A 26 6.35 6.96 6.07
C GLN A 26 5.42 7.35 4.92
N PHE A 27 4.22 6.77 4.88
CA PHE A 27 3.24 6.99 3.80
C PHE A 27 2.81 8.46 3.65
N LYS A 28 3.02 9.31 4.66
CA LYS A 28 2.81 10.76 4.56
C LYS A 28 3.58 11.44 3.41
N ARG A 29 4.65 10.81 2.92
CA ARG A 29 5.49 11.34 1.82
C ARG A 29 5.19 10.72 0.46
N VAL A 30 4.16 9.87 0.35
CA VAL A 30 3.82 9.15 -0.90
C VAL A 30 3.48 10.06 -2.07
N THR A 31 2.99 11.26 -1.81
CA THR A 31 2.61 12.25 -2.84
C THR A 31 3.65 13.36 -3.02
N ASP A 32 4.79 13.27 -2.35
CA ASP A 32 5.80 14.33 -2.33
C ASP A 32 7.11 13.86 -2.96
N ASP A 33 8.05 13.36 -2.15
CA ASP A 33 9.44 13.18 -2.55
C ASP A 33 9.95 11.73 -2.50
N LYS A 34 9.04 10.75 -2.35
CA LYS A 34 9.37 9.34 -2.21
C LYS A 34 8.47 8.44 -3.05
N PHE A 35 9.04 7.31 -3.46
CA PHE A 35 8.33 6.21 -4.11
C PHE A 35 8.12 5.08 -3.12
N PHE A 36 6.99 4.39 -3.25
CA PHE A 36 6.58 3.32 -2.34
C PHE A 36 6.20 2.09 -3.15
N ILE A 37 6.61 0.93 -2.64
CA ILE A 37 6.15 -0.38 -3.10
C ILE A 37 5.46 -1.04 -1.91
N ALA A 38 4.21 -1.43 -2.11
CA ALA A 38 3.43 -2.14 -1.10
C ALA A 38 3.06 -3.52 -1.64
N ILE A 39 3.30 -4.55 -0.83
CA ILE A 39 2.90 -5.93 -1.12
C ILE A 39 1.84 -6.30 -0.09
N GLU A 40 0.63 -6.61 -0.56
CA GLU A 40 -0.48 -6.95 0.33
C GLU A 40 -0.40 -8.41 0.79
N ALA A 41 -0.67 -8.64 2.07
CA ALA A 41 -0.64 -9.97 2.69
C ALA A 41 -1.73 -10.94 2.19
N ARG A 42 -2.69 -10.46 1.40
CA ARG A 42 -3.77 -11.28 0.81
C ARG A 42 -3.29 -12.26 -0.28
N ASP A 43 -2.07 -12.08 -0.79
CA ASP A 43 -1.49 -13.00 -1.77
C ASP A 43 -1.12 -14.34 -1.08
N ALA A 44 -1.54 -15.47 -1.65
CA ALA A 44 -1.23 -16.80 -1.14
C ALA A 44 0.28 -17.12 -1.09
N LYS A 45 1.10 -16.39 -1.84
CA LYS A 45 2.57 -16.50 -1.83
C LYS A 45 3.24 -15.53 -0.87
N PHE A 46 2.49 -14.67 -0.20
CA PHE A 46 3.06 -13.72 0.74
C PHE A 46 3.67 -14.44 1.95
N SER A 47 4.90 -14.09 2.27
CA SER A 47 5.61 -14.46 3.49
C SER A 47 6.30 -13.21 4.01
N ALA A 48 6.07 -12.83 5.28
CA ALA A 48 6.62 -11.61 5.84
C ALA A 48 8.16 -11.59 5.78
N GLU A 49 8.79 -12.72 6.07
CA GLU A 49 10.25 -12.86 6.08
C GLU A 49 10.83 -12.84 4.66
N SER A 50 10.30 -13.67 3.75
CA SER A 50 10.78 -13.76 2.37
C SER A 50 10.58 -12.43 1.62
N THR A 51 9.44 -11.78 1.83
CA THR A 51 9.12 -10.50 1.18
C THR A 51 10.02 -9.39 1.68
N LYS A 52 10.29 -9.34 3.00
CA LYS A 52 11.23 -8.38 3.56
C LYS A 52 12.64 -8.58 3.02
N SER A 53 13.09 -9.84 2.91
CA SER A 53 14.39 -10.16 2.31
C SER A 53 14.46 -9.69 0.86
N LEU A 54 13.45 -9.99 0.05
CA LEU A 54 13.37 -9.57 -1.35
C LEU A 54 13.43 -8.05 -1.48
N LEU A 55 12.63 -7.32 -0.70
CA LEU A 55 12.61 -5.85 -0.72
C LEU A 55 13.96 -5.27 -0.30
N THR A 56 14.66 -5.90 0.64
CA THR A 56 16.00 -5.47 1.06
C THR A 56 17.02 -5.71 -0.05
N GLU A 57 16.97 -6.89 -0.69
CA GLU A 57 17.89 -7.27 -1.77
C GLU A 57 17.80 -6.34 -2.99
N ILE A 58 16.58 -5.92 -3.36
CA ILE A 58 16.37 -4.99 -4.48
C ILE A 58 16.68 -3.52 -4.15
N GLY A 59 17.19 -3.23 -2.95
CA GLY A 59 17.61 -1.89 -2.52
C GLY A 59 16.49 -1.05 -1.89
N GLY A 60 15.47 -1.68 -1.32
CA GLY A 60 14.41 -0.99 -0.59
C GLY A 60 14.90 -0.40 0.72
N ASP A 61 14.64 0.90 0.91
CA ASP A 61 14.92 1.61 2.16
C ASP A 61 13.64 1.71 3.02
N ASN A 62 13.81 1.75 4.36
CA ASN A 62 12.73 1.91 5.32
C ASN A 62 11.60 0.85 5.20
N ILE A 63 11.96 -0.41 5.00
CA ILE A 63 11.01 -1.52 4.87
C ILE A 63 10.28 -1.77 6.20
N GLU A 64 8.95 -1.71 6.16
CA GLU A 64 8.07 -1.90 7.30
C GLU A 64 6.98 -2.94 7.00
N LEU A 65 6.62 -3.70 8.02
CA LEU A 65 5.40 -4.51 7.99
C LEU A 65 4.29 -3.62 8.55
N VAL A 66 3.28 -3.33 7.72
CA VAL A 66 2.13 -2.52 8.12
C VAL A 66 0.97 -3.46 8.41
N GLU A 67 0.48 -3.42 9.64
CA GLU A 67 -0.71 -4.14 10.07
C GLU A 67 -1.90 -3.19 10.06
N ASP A 68 -3.12 -3.73 9.95
CA ASP A 68 -4.32 -2.91 10.01
C ASP A 68 -4.63 -2.63 11.48
N ASP A 69 -4.65 -1.35 11.86
CA ASP A 69 -5.02 -0.94 13.22
C ASP A 69 -6.53 -1.10 13.50
N SER A 70 -7.33 -1.53 12.50
CA SER A 70 -8.79 -1.56 12.62
C SER A 70 -9.41 -2.77 13.32
N GLU A 71 -8.65 -3.82 13.68
CA GLU A 71 -8.90 -4.78 14.78
C GLU A 71 -7.62 -5.56 15.15
#